data_AF-A0A418RSP8-F1
#
_entry.id   AF-A0A418RSP8-F1
#
_cell.length_a   1.000
_cell.length_b   1.000
_cell.length_c   1.000
_cell.angle_alpha   90.00
_cell.angle_beta   90.00
_cell.angle_gamma   90.00
#
_symmetry.space_group_name_H-M   'P 1'
#
loop_
_entity.id
_entity.type
_entity.pdbx_description
1 polymer ?
#
loop_
_entity_poly.entity_id
_entity_poly.type
_entity_poly.pdbx_seq_one_letter_code
_entity_poly.pdbx_strand_id
1 'polypeptide(L)'
;MALVIYPHRGIEKSTSIEFLPFLNSPQLHRIYLEDYQNRADLSPTLEFIRLIASDKQQTITRAKELANRLDKIDVDSLDFIETILVYKLPHLSREEIKKMLALNEVELRQTRFYQEVSAEGRQEGKQKECILLLSRLLRRKFGLQPQLENSLQDLISLPLEKLENLADALLDFNAVTDLETWLVNHR
;
A
#
# COMPACT_ATOMS: atom_id res chain seq x y z
N MET A 1 24.89 -11.80 -20.04
CA MET A 1 25.24 -10.81 -19.00
C MET A 1 24.19 -10.93 -17.91
N ALA A 2 24.59 -11.28 -16.70
CA ALA A 2 23.73 -11.37 -15.53
C ALA A 2 24.09 -10.24 -14.57
N LEU A 3 23.09 -9.55 -14.04
CA LEU A 3 23.26 -8.47 -13.08
C LEU A 3 22.75 -8.91 -11.71
N VAL A 4 23.54 -8.70 -10.67
CA VAL A 4 23.14 -8.96 -9.28
C VAL A 4 23.34 -7.70 -8.47
N ILE A 5 22.30 -7.34 -7.71
CA ILE A 5 22.27 -6.14 -6.88
C ILE A 5 22.24 -6.57 -5.41
N TYR A 6 23.22 -6.10 -4.63
CA TYR A 6 23.32 -6.34 -3.20
C TYR A 6 23.14 -5.02 -2.42
N PRO A 7 22.44 -5.01 -1.28
CA PRO A 7 22.37 -3.82 -0.44
C PRO A 7 23.76 -3.45 0.12
N HIS A 8 24.44 -4.45 0.69
CA HIS A 8 25.77 -4.37 1.28
C HIS A 8 26.58 -5.61 0.92
N ARG A 9 27.92 -5.49 0.82
CA ARG A 9 28.84 -6.61 0.56
C ARG A 9 28.70 -7.73 1.59
N GLY A 10 28.37 -7.39 2.84
CA GLY A 10 28.16 -8.37 3.91
C GLY A 10 26.96 -9.30 3.73
N ILE A 11 26.04 -8.99 2.81
CA ILE A 11 24.85 -9.81 2.50
C ILE A 11 25.11 -10.69 1.27
N GLU A 12 26.21 -10.44 0.54
CA GLU A 12 26.64 -11.35 -0.52
C GLU A 12 26.93 -12.71 0.10
N LYS A 13 26.05 -13.67 -0.19
CA LYS A 13 26.26 -15.04 0.24
C LYS A 13 27.54 -15.53 -0.40
N SER A 14 28.55 -15.82 0.42
CA SER A 14 29.65 -16.72 0.08
C SER A 14 29.06 -18.12 -0.08
N THR A 15 28.35 -18.31 -1.19
CA THR A 15 27.63 -19.55 -1.46
C THR A 15 28.65 -20.63 -1.79
N SER A 16 28.37 -21.85 -1.36
CA SER A 16 29.17 -23.08 -1.47
C SER A 16 30.06 -23.17 -2.73
N ILE A 17 31.22 -23.82 -2.58
CA ILE A 17 32.29 -23.96 -3.61
C ILE A 17 31.74 -24.26 -5.03
N GLU A 18 30.63 -24.97 -5.12
CA GLU A 18 29.89 -25.34 -6.34
C GLU A 18 29.49 -24.15 -7.24
N PHE A 19 29.24 -22.96 -6.66
CA PHE A 19 28.81 -21.78 -7.43
C PHE A 19 29.95 -20.81 -7.77
N LEU A 20 31.16 -21.03 -7.25
CA LEU A 20 32.33 -20.17 -7.50
C LEU A 20 32.65 -19.97 -8.99
N PRO A 21 32.55 -20.99 -9.88
CA PRO A 21 32.83 -20.80 -11.30
C PRO A 21 31.86 -19.81 -11.98
N PHE A 22 30.58 -19.83 -11.57
CA PHE A 22 29.56 -18.92 -12.10
C PHE A 22 29.69 -17.52 -11.52
N LEU A 23 30.04 -17.42 -10.24
CA LEU A 23 30.27 -16.16 -9.54
C LEU A 23 31.51 -15.41 -10.05
N ASN A 24 32.55 -16.13 -10.47
CA ASN A 24 33.76 -15.52 -11.03
C ASN A 24 33.69 -15.35 -12.57
N SER A 25 32.55 -15.65 -13.17
CA SER A 25 32.35 -15.46 -14.60
C SER A 25 32.42 -13.96 -14.95
N PRO A 26 33.12 -13.57 -16.03
CA PRO A 26 33.13 -12.19 -16.52
C PRO A 26 31.74 -11.72 -16.99
N GLN A 27 30.80 -12.65 -17.15
CA GLN A 27 29.43 -12.36 -17.54
C GLN A 27 28.54 -11.92 -16.37
N LEU A 28 29.02 -12.04 -15.12
CA LEU A 28 28.32 -11.63 -13.92
C LEU A 28 28.81 -10.26 -13.46
N HIS A 29 27.90 -9.29 -13.41
CA HIS A 29 28.18 -7.97 -12.84
C HIS A 29 27.48 -7.80 -11.49
N ARG A 30 28.24 -7.31 -10.52
CA ARG A 30 27.77 -7.06 -9.16
C ARG A 30 27.68 -5.55 -8.93
N ILE A 31 26.52 -5.12 -8.45
CA ILE A 31 26.30 -3.74 -7.99
C ILE A 31 26.01 -3.80 -6.50
N TYR A 32 26.78 -3.06 -5.71
CA TYR A 32 26.52 -2.90 -4.28
C TYR A 32 25.91 -1.51 -4.05
N LEU A 33 24.72 -1.45 -3.48
CA LEU A 33 24.02 -0.19 -3.26
C LEU A 33 24.74 0.70 -2.24
N GLU A 34 25.55 0.11 -1.36
CA GLU A 34 26.42 0.85 -0.44
C GLU A 34 27.49 1.71 -1.14
N ASP A 35 27.98 1.30 -2.31
CA ASP A 35 28.99 2.04 -3.08
C ASP A 35 28.49 3.41 -3.55
N TYR A 36 27.17 3.61 -3.55
CA TYR A 36 26.50 4.83 -3.99
C TYR A 36 26.13 5.75 -2.82
N GLN A 37 26.29 5.32 -1.57
CA GLN A 37 25.84 6.10 -0.40
C GLN A 37 26.59 7.43 -0.24
N ASN A 38 27.88 7.46 -0.59
CA ASN A 38 28.77 8.60 -0.36
C ASN A 38 29.15 9.39 -1.63
N ARG A 39 28.48 9.13 -2.77
CA ARG A 39 28.74 9.86 -4.01
C ARG A 39 27.99 11.19 -4.05
N ALA A 40 28.66 12.25 -4.49
CA ALA A 40 28.08 13.59 -4.61
C ALA A 40 27.41 13.83 -5.98
N ASP A 41 27.75 13.02 -6.98
CA ASP A 41 27.43 13.18 -8.41
C ASP A 41 26.52 12.06 -8.94
N LEU A 42 25.46 11.76 -8.20
CA LEU A 42 24.50 10.74 -8.63
C LEU A 42 23.51 11.29 -9.66
N SER A 43 23.16 10.45 -10.64
CA SER A 43 21.99 10.70 -11.46
C SER A 43 20.71 10.65 -10.61
N PRO A 44 19.61 11.31 -11.02
CA PRO A 44 18.35 11.29 -10.29
C PRO A 44 17.85 9.87 -9.96
N THR A 45 17.98 8.91 -10.89
CA THR A 45 17.60 7.52 -10.64
C THR A 45 18.42 6.86 -9.53
N LEU A 46 19.73 7.15 -9.48
CA LEU A 46 20.61 6.62 -8.43
C LEU A 46 20.35 7.29 -7.07
N GLU A 47 19.84 8.53 -7.06
CA GLU A 47 19.40 9.19 -5.83
C GLU A 47 18.23 8.45 -5.16
N PHE A 48 17.25 8.00 -5.95
CA PHE A 48 16.15 7.20 -5.40
C PHE A 48 16.61 5.83 -4.92
N ILE A 49 17.49 5.15 -5.67
CA ILE A 49 18.07 3.87 -5.23
C ILE A 49 18.85 4.06 -3.91
N ARG A 50 19.58 5.16 -3.80
CA ARG A 50 20.28 5.56 -2.58
C ARG A 50 19.30 5.81 -1.42
N LEU A 51 18.14 6.42 -1.69
CA LEU A 51 17.06 6.60 -0.71
C LEU A 51 16.43 5.27 -0.29
N ILE A 52 16.27 4.30 -1.19
CA ILE A 52 15.79 2.95 -0.86
C ILE A 52 16.79 2.22 0.04
N ALA A 53 18.09 2.31 -0.26
CA ALA A 53 19.14 1.59 0.45
C ALA A 53 19.66 2.25 1.74
N SER A 54 19.27 3.50 2.05
CA SER A 54 19.72 4.19 3.27
C SER A 54 19.17 3.55 4.56
N ASP A 55 19.74 3.86 5.72
CA ASP A 55 19.09 3.52 7.00
C ASP A 55 17.95 4.49 7.34
N LYS A 56 17.14 4.16 8.36
CA LYS A 56 16.00 4.99 8.80
C LYS A 56 16.43 6.39 9.29
N GLN A 57 17.60 6.52 9.91
CA GLN A 57 18.09 7.81 10.43
C GLN A 57 18.42 8.77 9.29
N GLN A 58 19.04 8.27 8.22
CA GLN A 58 19.44 9.05 7.04
C GLN A 58 18.30 9.24 6.03
N THR A 59 17.30 8.36 6.03
CA THR A 59 16.16 8.38 5.09
C THR A 59 15.45 9.74 5.10
N ILE A 60 15.16 10.28 6.28
CA ILE A 60 14.43 11.53 6.43
C ILE A 60 15.21 12.69 5.82
N THR A 61 16.47 12.85 6.21
CA THR A 61 17.33 13.94 5.74
C THR A 61 17.46 13.90 4.21
N ARG A 62 17.74 12.72 3.65
CA ARG A 62 17.92 12.57 2.20
C ARG A 62 16.64 12.78 1.42
N ALA A 63 15.50 12.33 1.93
CA ALA A 63 14.22 12.55 1.27
C ALA A 63 13.88 14.04 1.21
N LYS A 64 14.17 14.80 2.29
CA LYS A 64 14.01 16.26 2.30
C LYS A 64 14.94 16.94 1.30
N GLU A 65 16.20 16.56 1.27
CA GLU A 65 17.18 17.11 0.32
C GLU A 65 16.76 16.83 -1.13
N LEU A 66 16.30 15.61 -1.41
CA LEU A 66 15.85 15.23 -2.74
C LEU A 66 14.57 15.98 -3.13
N ALA A 67 13.57 16.03 -2.24
CA ALA A 67 12.32 16.77 -2.49
C ALA A 67 12.56 18.27 -2.70
N ASN A 68 13.50 18.89 -1.98
CA ASN A 68 13.83 20.32 -2.15
C ASN A 68 14.59 20.61 -3.46
N ARG A 69 15.30 19.63 -4.02
CA ARG A 69 16.04 19.77 -5.28
C ARG A 69 15.17 19.55 -6.51
N LEU A 70 14.07 18.82 -6.35
CA LEU A 70 13.11 18.59 -7.41
C LEU A 70 12.27 19.85 -7.62
N ASP A 71 12.07 20.23 -8.88
CA ASP A 71 11.10 21.26 -9.20
C ASP A 71 9.71 20.80 -8.76
N LYS A 72 8.88 21.71 -8.23
CA LYS A 72 7.51 21.41 -7.75
C LYS A 72 6.57 20.82 -8.81
N ILE A 73 7.00 20.81 -10.07
CA ILE A 73 6.26 20.29 -11.23
C ILE A 73 6.60 18.81 -11.49
N ASP A 74 7.68 18.28 -10.91
CA ASP A 74 8.08 16.87 -11.06
C ASP A 74 7.29 15.96 -10.10
N VAL A 75 6.00 15.84 -10.39
CA VAL A 75 5.02 15.07 -9.61
C VAL A 75 5.39 13.59 -9.53
N ASP A 76 5.98 13.01 -10.58
CA ASP A 76 6.35 11.60 -10.62
C ASP A 76 7.52 11.29 -9.67
N SER A 77 8.53 12.15 -9.63
CA SER A 77 9.65 12.02 -8.69
C SER A 77 9.21 12.19 -7.24
N LEU A 78 8.30 13.13 -6.97
CA LEU A 78 7.72 13.32 -5.64
C LEU A 78 6.89 12.11 -5.20
N ASP A 79 6.10 11.54 -6.11
CA ASP A 79 5.33 10.31 -5.86
C ASP A 79 6.23 9.14 -5.47
N PHE A 80 7.37 9.02 -6.15
CA PHE A 80 8.31 7.95 -5.86
C PHE A 80 8.98 8.11 -4.48
N ILE A 81 9.32 9.34 -4.09
CA ILE A 81 9.82 9.63 -2.74
C ILE A 81 8.77 9.27 -1.69
N GLU A 82 7.51 9.70 -1.87
CA GLU A 82 6.43 9.36 -0.92
C GLU A 82 6.27 7.84 -0.81
N THR A 83 6.23 7.14 -1.93
CA THR A 83 6.12 5.68 -1.98
C THR A 83 7.24 5.03 -1.15
N ILE A 84 8.50 5.40 -1.41
CA ILE A 84 9.64 4.87 -0.66
C ILE A 84 9.48 5.12 0.85
N LEU A 85 9.04 6.31 1.23
CA LEU A 85 8.88 6.69 2.65
C LEU A 85 7.74 5.95 3.34
N VAL A 86 6.60 5.75 2.68
CA VAL A 86 5.47 4.98 3.24
C VAL A 86 5.91 3.57 3.58
N TYR A 87 6.68 2.92 2.70
CA TYR A 87 7.18 1.57 2.96
C TYR A 87 8.29 1.55 4.03
N LYS A 88 9.16 2.55 4.05
CA LYS A 88 10.35 2.55 4.91
C LYS A 88 10.09 3.08 6.32
N LEU A 89 9.09 3.94 6.46
CA LEU A 89 8.66 4.58 7.70
C LEU A 89 7.18 4.26 7.98
N PRO A 90 6.80 2.97 8.15
CA PRO A 90 5.40 2.55 8.24
C PRO A 90 4.68 3.05 9.52
N HIS A 91 5.42 3.62 10.46
CA HIS A 91 4.92 4.22 11.69
C HIS A 91 4.54 5.70 11.53
N LEU A 92 4.91 6.32 10.40
CA LEU A 92 4.48 7.67 10.06
C LEU A 92 3.22 7.59 9.20
N SER A 93 2.25 8.43 9.55
CA SER A 93 1.10 8.69 8.69
C SER A 93 1.52 9.45 7.44
N ARG A 94 0.69 9.37 6.39
CA ARG A 94 0.90 10.16 5.18
C ARG A 94 1.00 11.65 5.47
N GLU A 95 0.15 12.18 6.35
CA GLU A 95 0.17 13.60 6.72
C GLU A 95 1.48 14.01 7.42
N GLU A 96 2.07 13.12 8.21
CA GLU A 96 3.40 13.35 8.80
C GLU A 96 4.50 13.32 7.74
N ILE A 97 4.43 12.39 6.77
CA ILE A 97 5.37 12.32 5.63
C ILE A 97 5.28 13.61 4.79
N LYS A 98 4.07 14.10 4.50
CA LYS A 98 3.87 15.35 3.75
C LYS A 98 4.47 16.56 4.45
N LYS A 99 4.15 16.72 5.73
CA LYS A 99 4.70 17.80 6.58
C LYS A 99 6.22 17.72 6.63
N MET A 100 6.78 16.51 6.73
CA MET A 100 8.21 16.28 6.72
C MET A 100 8.87 16.76 5.42
N LEU A 101 8.24 16.52 4.27
CA LEU A 101 8.77 16.92 2.96
C LEU A 101 8.45 18.39 2.59
N ALA A 102 7.69 19.11 3.43
CA ALA A 102 7.21 20.47 3.15
C ALA A 102 6.48 20.60 1.79
N LEU A 103 5.81 19.52 1.36
CA LEU A 103 5.05 19.48 0.11
C LEU A 103 3.63 20.03 0.33
N ASN A 104 3.10 20.70 -0.68
CA ASN A 104 1.71 21.18 -0.64
C ASN A 104 0.74 20.03 -0.90
N GLU A 105 -0.44 20.03 -0.26
CA GLU A 105 -1.48 19.00 -0.47
C GLU A 105 -1.87 18.83 -1.95
N VAL A 106 -1.82 19.90 -2.74
CA VAL A 106 -2.26 19.90 -4.15
C VAL A 106 -1.31 19.10 -5.05
N GLU A 107 0.00 19.14 -4.78
CA GLU A 107 1.03 18.47 -5.60
C GLU A 107 0.91 16.94 -5.47
N LEU A 108 0.54 16.44 -4.30
CA LEU A 108 0.48 15.01 -4.02
C LEU A 108 -0.86 14.35 -4.41
N ARG A 109 -1.97 15.09 -4.40
CA ARG A 109 -3.27 14.54 -4.87
C ARG A 109 -3.28 14.20 -6.36
N GLN A 110 -2.35 14.77 -7.12
CA GLN A 110 -2.21 14.53 -8.55
C GLN A 110 -1.44 13.24 -8.85
N THR A 111 -0.75 12.66 -7.87
CA THR A 111 0.04 11.46 -8.11
C THR A 111 -0.86 10.23 -8.29
N ARG A 112 -0.39 9.27 -9.09
CA ARG A 112 -1.13 8.04 -9.37
C ARG A 112 -1.28 7.18 -8.11
N PHE A 113 -0.19 7.00 -7.36
CA PHE A 113 -0.22 6.22 -6.12
C PHE A 113 -1.19 6.84 -5.09
N TYR A 114 -1.27 8.17 -4.99
CA TYR A 114 -2.26 8.81 -4.13
C TYR A 114 -3.69 8.51 -4.58
N GLN A 115 -3.98 8.64 -5.88
CA GLN A 115 -5.31 8.40 -6.43
C GLN A 115 -5.75 6.95 -6.26
N GLU A 116 -4.87 5.99 -6.52
CA GLU A 116 -5.14 4.56 -6.38
C GLU A 116 -5.44 4.20 -4.93
N VAL A 117 -4.57 4.57 -3.99
CA VAL A 117 -4.77 4.23 -2.57
C VAL A 117 -5.95 4.99 -1.97
N SER A 118 -6.20 6.23 -2.41
CA SER A 118 -7.39 6.97 -1.99
C SER A 118 -8.68 6.34 -2.53
N ALA A 119 -8.67 5.84 -3.76
CA ALA A 119 -9.80 5.15 -4.36
C ALA A 119 -10.09 3.82 -3.65
N GLU A 120 -9.06 3.01 -3.40
CA GLU A 120 -9.15 1.76 -2.63
C GLU A 120 -9.69 2.02 -1.22
N GLY A 121 -9.11 2.99 -0.49
CA GLY A 121 -9.58 3.36 0.85
C GLY A 121 -11.03 3.86 0.86
N ARG A 122 -11.47 4.58 -0.19
CA ARG A 122 -12.88 5.00 -0.33
C ARG A 122 -13.78 3.80 -0.58
N GLN A 123 -13.36 2.85 -1.41
CA GLN A 123 -14.13 1.65 -1.71
C GLN A 123 -14.30 0.77 -0.46
N GLU A 124 -13.21 0.52 0.27
CA GLU A 124 -13.28 -0.18 1.55
C GLU A 124 -14.16 0.54 2.57
N GLY A 125 -14.05 1.86 2.65
CA GLY A 125 -14.86 2.69 3.54
C GLY A 125 -16.35 2.55 3.26
N LYS A 126 -16.75 2.58 1.97
CA LYS A 126 -18.13 2.35 1.54
C LYS A 126 -18.62 0.96 1.92
N GLN A 127 -17.81 -0.08 1.70
CA GLN A 127 -18.18 -1.46 2.03
C GLN A 127 -18.36 -1.65 3.54
N LYS A 128 -17.41 -1.16 4.36
CA LYS A 128 -17.48 -1.21 5.83
C LYS A 128 -18.71 -0.47 6.35
N GLU A 129 -18.99 0.72 5.83
CA GLU A 129 -20.17 1.50 6.22
C GLU A 129 -21.47 0.81 5.80
N CYS A 130 -21.54 0.24 4.59
CA CYS A 130 -22.71 -0.50 4.12
C CYS A 130 -23.01 -1.72 5.03
N ILE A 131 -22.00 -2.53 5.37
CA ILE A 131 -22.14 -3.66 6.29
C ILE A 131 -22.63 -3.17 7.67
N LEU A 132 -22.04 -2.08 8.19
CA LEU A 132 -22.42 -1.52 9.49
C LEU A 132 -23.89 -1.07 9.49
N LEU A 133 -24.32 -0.35 8.46
CA LEU A 133 -25.70 0.13 8.31
C LEU A 133 -26.68 -1.03 8.14
N LEU A 134 -26.40 -1.98 7.25
CA LEU A 134 -27.21 -3.18 7.07
C LEU A 134 -27.36 -3.96 8.37
N SER A 135 -26.26 -4.17 9.09
CA SER A 135 -26.27 -4.85 10.39
C SER A 135 -27.16 -4.12 11.41
N ARG A 136 -27.09 -2.78 11.47
CA ARG A 136 -27.94 -1.96 12.34
C ARG A 136 -29.42 -2.04 11.95
N LEU A 137 -29.73 -1.97 10.65
CA LEU A 137 -31.10 -2.04 10.15
C LEU A 137 -31.72 -3.42 10.37
N LEU A 138 -30.97 -4.48 10.08
CA LEU A 138 -31.38 -5.88 10.32
C LEU A 138 -31.67 -6.14 11.80
N ARG A 139 -30.77 -5.72 12.70
CA ARG A 139 -30.98 -5.83 14.15
C ARG A 139 -32.18 -5.01 14.63
N ARG A 140 -32.44 -3.85 14.01
CA ARG A 140 -33.62 -3.03 14.32
C ARG A 140 -34.92 -3.66 13.83
N LYS A 141 -34.92 -4.28 12.65
CA LYS A 141 -36.10 -4.89 12.03
C LYS A 141 -36.47 -6.23 12.68
N PHE A 142 -35.48 -7.08 12.95
CA PHE A 142 -35.70 -8.45 13.41
C PHE A 142 -35.31 -8.70 14.87
N GLY A 143 -34.78 -7.70 15.57
CA GLY A 143 -34.28 -7.85 16.93
C GLY A 143 -32.92 -8.55 17.01
N LEU A 144 -32.38 -8.63 18.23
CA LEU A 144 -31.13 -9.33 18.51
C LEU A 144 -31.43 -10.82 18.73
N GLN A 145 -31.11 -11.64 17.73
CA GLN A 145 -31.29 -13.09 17.79
C GLN A 145 -30.06 -13.83 17.23
N PRO A 146 -29.70 -15.01 17.75
CA PRO A 146 -28.48 -15.72 17.35
C PRO A 146 -28.39 -16.03 15.85
N GLN A 147 -29.51 -16.38 15.22
CA GLN A 147 -29.60 -16.71 13.80
C GLN A 147 -29.21 -15.52 12.92
N LEU A 148 -29.65 -14.32 13.32
CA LEU A 148 -29.29 -13.10 12.62
C LEU A 148 -27.79 -12.82 12.72
N GLU A 149 -27.21 -12.91 13.92
CA GLU A 149 -25.78 -12.63 14.13
C GLU A 149 -24.87 -13.55 13.31
N ASN A 150 -25.27 -14.81 13.10
CA ASN A 150 -24.58 -15.72 12.19
C ASN A 150 -24.63 -15.21 10.74
N SER A 151 -25.81 -14.81 10.26
CA SER A 151 -25.99 -14.26 8.90
C SER A 151 -25.23 -12.95 8.69
N LEU A 152 -25.06 -12.14 9.73
CA LEU A 152 -24.29 -10.89 9.65
C LEU A 152 -22.79 -11.12 9.38
N GLN A 153 -22.22 -12.26 9.81
CA GLN A 153 -20.83 -12.58 9.51
C GLN A 153 -20.60 -12.81 8.02
N ASP A 154 -21.60 -13.33 7.31
CA ASP A 154 -21.51 -13.59 5.87
C ASP A 154 -21.40 -12.31 5.04
N LEU A 155 -21.93 -11.19 5.55
CA LEU A 155 -21.88 -9.88 4.88
C LEU A 155 -20.45 -9.38 4.67
N ILE A 156 -19.51 -9.76 5.54
CA ILE A 156 -18.11 -9.32 5.47
C ILE A 156 -17.44 -9.77 4.17
N SER A 157 -17.86 -10.92 3.64
CA SER A 157 -17.30 -11.52 2.43
C SER A 157 -17.94 -11.02 1.13
N LEU A 158 -19.08 -10.32 1.21
CA LEU A 158 -19.83 -9.90 0.03
C LEU A 158 -19.25 -8.63 -0.60
N PRO A 159 -19.17 -8.56 -1.94
CA PRO A 159 -18.75 -7.33 -2.63
C PRO A 159 -19.78 -6.20 -2.42
N LEU A 160 -19.32 -4.95 -2.52
CA LEU A 160 -20.14 -3.76 -2.27
C LEU A 160 -21.47 -3.76 -3.04
N GLU A 161 -21.45 -4.14 -4.32
CA GLU A 161 -22.66 -4.19 -5.15
C GLU A 161 -23.73 -5.13 -4.59
N LYS A 162 -23.33 -6.28 -4.04
CA LYS A 162 -24.26 -7.23 -3.41
C LYS A 162 -24.83 -6.67 -2.12
N LEU A 163 -24.01 -5.97 -1.34
CA LEU A 163 -24.46 -5.30 -0.12
C LEU A 163 -25.45 -4.17 -0.42
N GLU A 164 -25.20 -3.38 -1.46
CA GLU A 164 -26.13 -2.34 -1.93
C GLU A 164 -27.46 -2.97 -2.38
N ASN A 165 -27.42 -4.05 -3.17
CA ASN A 165 -28.63 -4.80 -3.56
C ASN A 165 -29.39 -5.39 -2.36
N LEU A 166 -28.67 -5.83 -1.32
CA LEU A 166 -29.29 -6.29 -0.07
C LEU A 166 -30.01 -5.15 0.66
N ALA A 167 -29.52 -3.90 0.56
CA ALA A 167 -30.18 -2.76 1.20
C ALA A 167 -31.59 -2.52 0.62
N ASP A 168 -31.77 -2.73 -0.68
CA ASP A 168 -33.06 -2.66 -1.34
C ASP A 168 -33.94 -3.86 -0.97
N ALA A 169 -33.41 -5.09 -1.09
CA ALA A 169 -34.14 -6.31 -0.78
C ALA A 169 -34.59 -6.39 0.69
N LEU A 170 -33.82 -5.79 1.60
CA LEU A 170 -34.12 -5.73 3.03
C LEU A 170 -35.50 -5.11 3.30
N LEU A 171 -35.97 -4.20 2.45
CA LEU A 171 -37.28 -3.56 2.62
C LEU A 171 -38.42 -4.58 2.51
N ASP A 172 -38.27 -5.58 1.63
CA ASP A 172 -39.28 -6.60 1.36
C ASP A 172 -39.24 -7.80 2.30
N PHE A 173 -38.17 -7.95 3.09
CA PHE A 173 -38.04 -9.07 4.02
C PHE A 173 -39.08 -9.02 5.14
N ASN A 174 -39.67 -10.15 5.49
CA ASN A 174 -40.63 -10.30 6.58
C ASN A 174 -40.04 -11.07 7.76
N ALA A 175 -39.03 -11.91 7.52
CA ALA A 175 -38.34 -12.71 8.52
C ALA A 175 -36.85 -12.86 8.25
N VAL A 176 -36.09 -13.33 9.24
CA VAL A 176 -34.65 -13.62 9.10
C VAL A 176 -34.38 -14.72 8.05
N THR A 177 -35.31 -15.65 7.86
CA THR A 177 -35.21 -16.70 6.83
C THR A 177 -35.15 -16.13 5.41
N ASP A 178 -35.71 -14.93 5.17
CA ASP A 178 -35.62 -14.26 3.87
C ASP A 178 -34.18 -13.80 3.59
N LEU A 179 -33.49 -13.30 4.63
CA LEU A 179 -32.07 -12.96 4.55
C LEU A 179 -31.22 -14.20 4.28
N GLU A 180 -31.45 -15.30 4.99
CA GLU A 180 -30.72 -16.56 4.80
C GLU A 180 -30.88 -17.07 3.37
N THR A 181 -32.12 -17.05 2.86
CA THR A 181 -32.44 -17.45 1.48
C THR A 181 -31.75 -16.54 0.47
N TRP A 182 -31.78 -15.23 0.72
CA TRP A 182 -31.12 -14.24 -0.13
C TRP A 182 -29.60 -14.47 -0.19
N LEU A 183 -28.96 -14.70 0.97
CA LEU A 183 -27.51 -14.95 1.08
C LEU A 183 -27.09 -16.23 0.33
N VAL A 184 -27.89 -17.29 0.40
CA VAL A 184 -27.63 -18.53 -0.36
C VAL A 184 -27.70 -18.29 -1.87
N ASN A 185 -28.65 -17.47 -2.34
CA ASN A 185 -28.85 -17.21 -3.76
C ASN A 185 -27.87 -16.20 -4.37
N HIS A 186 -27.19 -15.41 -3.54
CA HIS A 186 -26.35 -14.29 -3.99
C HIS A 186 -24.89 -14.37 -3.53
N ARG A 187 -24.46 -15.54 -3.03
CA ARG A 187 -23.07 -15.88 -2.73
C ARG A 187 -22.24 -16.15 -3.98
#